data_AF-A0A2E9XJA4-F1
#
_entry.id   AF-A0A2E9XJA4-F1
#
_cell.length_a   1.000
_cell.length_b   1.000
_cell.length_c   1.000
_cell.angle_alpha   90.00
_cell.angle_beta   90.00
_cell.angle_gamma   90.00
#
_symmetry.space_group_name_H-M   'P 1'
#
loop_
_entity.id
_entity.type
_entity.pdbx_description
1 polymer ?
#
loop_
_entity_poly.entity_id
_entity_poly.type
_entity_poly.pdbx_seq_one_letter_code
_entity_poly.pdbx_strand_id
1 'polypeptide(L)'
;MKNAKVVYRKISHKMYKLQDVILALIRVWMAKVFFLSGLTKISHWDSTLLLFEYEYAVPFLSVTFAALSATFFELVMPVFIALGLLTRLAALPLLVITAVIEFTYGSFSEHIYWALMLGLLITGGAGRFALDRRFKLEGIND
;
A
#
# COMPACT_ATOMS: atom_id res chain seq x y z
N MET A 1 -27.04 16.29 29.24
CA MET A 1 -25.79 16.41 28.43
C MET A 1 -24.64 15.48 28.84
N LYS A 2 -24.35 15.22 30.14
CA LYS A 2 -23.25 14.33 30.56
C LYS A 2 -23.35 12.89 30.01
N ASN A 3 -24.54 12.29 30.01
CA ASN A 3 -24.74 10.91 29.55
C ASN A 3 -24.50 10.74 28.04
N ALA A 4 -24.86 11.73 27.22
CA ALA A 4 -24.60 11.72 25.77
C ALA A 4 -23.10 11.74 25.46
N LYS A 5 -22.30 12.53 26.20
CA LYS A 5 -20.84 12.57 26.04
C LYS A 5 -20.18 11.24 26.43
N VAL A 6 -20.67 10.58 27.48
CA VAL A 6 -20.16 9.26 27.94
C VAL A 6 -20.47 8.17 26.92
N VAL A 7 -21.70 8.14 26.40
CA VAL A 7 -22.11 7.18 25.36
C VAL A 7 -21.30 7.40 24.07
N TYR A 8 -21.18 8.65 23.60
CA TYR A 8 -20.38 8.99 22.42
C TYR A 8 -18.93 8.53 22.55
N ARG A 9 -18.29 8.79 23.70
CA ARG A 9 -16.90 8.37 23.97
C ARG A 9 -16.74 6.84 23.97
N LYS A 10 -17.73 6.09 24.47
CA LYS A 10 -17.68 4.62 24.47
C LYS A 10 -17.80 4.06 23.05
N ILE A 11 -18.66 4.66 22.22
CA ILE A 11 -18.83 4.28 20.82
C ILE A 11 -17.57 4.61 20.02
N SER A 12 -17.04 5.83 20.15
CA SER A 12 -15.82 6.24 19.44
C SER A 12 -14.64 5.33 19.78
N HIS A 13 -14.49 4.95 21.05
CA HIS A 13 -13.40 4.06 21.45
C HIS A 13 -13.47 2.67 20.79
N LYS A 14 -14.68 2.14 20.59
CA LYS A 14 -14.89 0.88 19.86
C LYS A 14 -14.61 1.06 18.36
N MET A 15 -14.94 2.21 17.79
CA MET A 15 -14.64 2.54 16.39
C MET A 15 -13.13 2.61 16.13
N TYR A 16 -12.34 3.21 17.01
CA TYR A 16 -10.87 3.24 16.86
C TYR A 16 -10.26 1.83 16.85
N LYS A 17 -10.72 0.94 17.72
CA LYS A 17 -10.24 -0.46 17.70
C LYS A 17 -10.60 -1.18 16.41
N LEU A 18 -11.78 -0.92 15.85
CA LEU A 18 -12.20 -1.49 14.59
C LEU A 18 -11.37 -0.93 13.42
N GLN A 19 -11.07 0.37 13.43
CA GLN A 19 -10.19 1.01 12.46
C GLN A 19 -8.81 0.34 12.45
N ASP A 20 -8.23 0.05 13.62
CA ASP A 20 -6.93 -0.63 13.69
C ASP A 20 -6.94 -2.03 13.05
N VAL A 21 -8.04 -2.78 13.24
CA VAL A 21 -8.22 -4.09 12.60
C VAL A 21 -8.35 -3.93 11.09
N ILE A 22 -9.13 -2.95 10.63
CA ILE A 22 -9.30 -2.66 9.20
C ILE A 22 -7.96 -2.29 8.56
N LEU A 23 -7.17 -1.41 9.19
CA LEU A 23 -5.85 -1.03 8.71
C LEU A 23 -4.92 -2.25 8.62
N ALA A 24 -4.92 -3.13 9.62
CA ALA A 24 -4.13 -4.37 9.56
C ALA A 24 -4.54 -5.28 8.39
N LEU A 25 -5.85 -5.44 8.15
CA LEU A 25 -6.36 -6.22 7.01
C LEU A 25 -5.97 -5.60 5.68
N ILE A 26 -6.08 -4.27 5.55
CA ILE A 26 -5.64 -3.53 4.35
C ILE A 26 -4.15 -3.76 4.11
N ARG A 27 -3.31 -3.68 5.15
CA ARG A 27 -1.86 -3.91 5.03
C ARG A 27 -1.55 -5.31 4.50
N VAL A 28 -2.17 -6.35 5.07
CA VAL A 28 -1.97 -7.74 4.62
C VAL A 28 -2.49 -7.94 3.19
N TRP A 29 -3.65 -7.37 2.85
CA TRP A 29 -4.21 -7.47 1.51
C TRP A 29 -3.32 -6.80 0.47
N MET A 30 -2.97 -5.53 0.67
CA MET A 30 -2.11 -4.80 -0.27
C MET A 30 -0.72 -5.46 -0.37
N ALA A 31 -0.18 -5.94 0.75
CA ALA A 31 1.08 -6.65 0.72
C ALA A 31 1.00 -7.92 -0.16
N LYS A 32 -0.05 -8.73 0.01
CA LYS A 32 -0.25 -9.92 -0.82
C LYS A 32 -0.33 -9.58 -2.31
N VAL A 33 -1.15 -8.59 -2.68
CA VAL A 33 -1.37 -8.21 -4.08
C VAL A 33 -0.06 -7.85 -4.77
N PHE A 34 0.69 -6.89 -4.21
CA PHE A 34 1.93 -6.43 -4.83
C PHE A 34 3.07 -7.44 -4.74
N PHE A 35 3.17 -8.19 -3.63
CA PHE A 35 4.23 -9.19 -3.50
C PHE A 35 4.07 -10.32 -4.52
N LEU A 36 2.84 -10.78 -4.76
CA LEU A 36 2.57 -11.76 -5.81
C LEU A 36 2.80 -11.18 -7.22
N SER A 37 2.48 -9.91 -7.44
CA SER A 37 2.83 -9.19 -8.69
C SER A 37 4.36 -9.20 -8.92
N GLY A 38 5.13 -8.81 -7.91
CA GLY A 38 6.60 -8.80 -7.98
C GLY A 38 7.20 -10.19 -8.20
N LEU A 39 6.66 -11.22 -7.54
CA LEU A 39 7.07 -12.62 -7.76
C LEU A 39 6.81 -13.08 -9.19
N THR A 40 5.68 -12.65 -9.78
CA THR A 40 5.35 -12.96 -11.17
C THR A 40 6.36 -12.30 -12.12
N LYS A 41 6.76 -11.05 -11.83
CA LYS A 41 7.75 -10.32 -12.65
C LYS A 41 9.11 -10.98 -12.66
N ILE A 42 9.62 -11.43 -11.52
CA ILE A 42 10.91 -12.15 -11.48
C ILE A 42 10.82 -13.55 -12.09
N SER A 43 9.65 -14.19 -12.06
CA SER A 43 9.46 -15.53 -12.65
C SER A 43 9.39 -15.48 -14.18
N HIS A 44 8.89 -14.38 -14.73
CA HIS A 44 8.72 -14.16 -16.16
C HIS A 44 9.36 -12.83 -16.57
N TRP A 45 10.69 -12.77 -16.46
CA TRP A 45 11.43 -11.52 -16.67
C TRP A 45 11.34 -11.00 -18.11
N ASP A 46 11.45 -11.86 -19.12
CA ASP A 46 11.34 -11.44 -20.52
C ASP A 46 9.96 -10.83 -20.81
N SER A 47 8.89 -11.46 -20.32
CA SER A 47 7.52 -10.91 -20.42
C SER A 47 7.37 -9.59 -19.66
N THR A 48 8.09 -9.43 -18.54
CA THR A 48 8.11 -8.16 -17.79
C THR A 48 8.76 -7.05 -18.60
N LEU A 49 9.89 -7.33 -19.26
CA LEU A 49 10.54 -6.33 -20.11
C LEU A 49 9.63 -5.92 -21.28
N LEU A 50 8.97 -6.88 -21.92
CA LEU A 50 8.00 -6.60 -22.99
C LEU A 50 6.82 -5.75 -22.49
N LEU A 51 6.31 -6.04 -21.27
CA LEU A 51 5.26 -5.25 -20.64
C LEU A 51 5.70 -3.79 -20.42
N PHE A 52 6.92 -3.57 -19.94
CA PHE A 52 7.45 -2.21 -19.75
C PHE A 52 7.79 -1.50 -21.07
N GLU A 53 8.13 -2.24 -22.12
CA GLU A 53 8.46 -1.70 -23.43
C GLU A 53 7.21 -1.31 -24.24
N TYR A 54 6.22 -2.20 -24.30
CA TYR A 54 5.08 -2.06 -25.21
C TYR A 54 3.79 -1.62 -24.54
N GLU A 55 3.53 -2.04 -23.30
CA GLU A 55 2.25 -1.78 -22.62
C GLU A 55 2.33 -0.58 -21.67
N TYR A 56 3.35 -0.53 -20.80
CA TYR A 56 3.51 0.58 -19.88
C TYR A 56 4.23 1.78 -20.49
N ALA A 57 5.19 1.54 -21.38
CA ALA A 57 5.92 2.57 -22.13
C ALA A 57 6.28 3.81 -21.27
N VAL A 58 6.87 3.57 -20.08
CA VAL A 58 7.05 4.60 -19.06
C VAL A 58 7.97 5.72 -19.60
N PRO A 59 7.50 6.98 -19.68
CA PRO A 59 8.30 8.06 -20.24
C PRO A 59 9.48 8.40 -19.32
N PHE A 60 10.56 8.91 -19.90
CA PHE A 60 11.77 9.39 -19.21
C PHE A 60 12.64 8.32 -18.52
N LEU A 61 12.21 7.05 -18.48
CA LEU A 61 12.99 5.94 -17.92
C LEU A 61 13.34 4.92 -19.01
N SER A 62 14.48 4.25 -18.87
CA SER A 62 14.75 3.08 -19.70
C SER A 62 13.87 1.91 -19.25
N VAL A 63 13.47 1.06 -20.20
CA VAL A 63 12.64 -0.14 -19.95
C VAL A 63 13.21 -0.96 -18.80
N THR A 64 14.52 -1.22 -18.82
CA THR A 64 15.20 -2.01 -17.79
C THR A 64 15.12 -1.36 -16.41
N PHE A 65 15.31 -0.03 -16.31
CA PHE A 65 15.27 0.66 -15.02
C PHE A 65 13.84 0.72 -14.47
N ALA A 66 12.85 0.97 -15.33
CA ALA A 66 11.44 0.97 -14.94
C ALA A 66 11.00 -0.43 -14.44
N ALA A 67 11.34 -1.49 -15.18
CA ALA A 67 11.02 -2.86 -14.79
C ALA A 67 11.71 -3.27 -13.47
N LEU A 68 12.99 -2.97 -13.31
CA LEU A 68 13.76 -3.29 -12.09
C LEU A 68 13.23 -2.54 -10.88
N SER A 69 13.00 -1.22 -11.01
CA SER A 69 12.52 -0.40 -9.89
C SER A 69 11.11 -0.80 -9.46
N ALA A 70 10.19 -1.02 -10.40
CA ALA A 70 8.84 -1.49 -10.09
C ALA A 70 8.87 -2.85 -9.38
N THR A 71 9.63 -3.82 -9.91
CA THR A 71 9.77 -5.16 -9.32
C THR A 71 10.39 -5.09 -7.92
N PHE A 72 11.42 -4.26 -7.74
CA PHE A 72 12.02 -4.03 -6.43
C PHE A 72 11.00 -3.50 -5.41
N PHE A 73 10.27 -2.44 -5.75
CA PHE A 73 9.30 -1.86 -4.84
C PHE A 73 8.13 -2.81 -4.56
N GLU A 74 7.68 -3.58 -5.54
CA GLU A 74 6.63 -4.61 -5.35
C GLU A 74 7.08 -5.81 -4.54
N LEU A 75 8.38 -6.08 -4.42
CA LEU A 75 8.88 -7.15 -3.54
C LEU A 75 9.19 -6.62 -2.13
N VAL A 76 9.75 -5.42 -2.03
CA VAL A 76 10.24 -4.89 -0.75
C VAL A 76 9.17 -4.13 0.01
N MET A 77 8.45 -3.20 -0.61
CA MET A 77 7.48 -2.36 0.12
C MET A 77 6.31 -3.16 0.72
N PRO A 78 5.78 -4.21 0.06
CA PRO A 78 4.79 -5.09 0.67
C PRO A 78 5.21 -5.73 1.97
N VAL A 79 6.49 -6.11 2.10
CA VAL A 79 7.01 -6.67 3.35
C VAL A 79 6.97 -5.61 4.46
N PHE A 80 7.36 -4.38 4.14
CA PHE A 80 7.32 -3.26 5.08
C PHE A 80 5.88 -2.95 5.50
N ILE A 81 4.94 -2.88 4.55
CA ILE A 81 3.52 -2.65 4.84
C ILE A 81 2.93 -3.79 5.68
N ALA A 82 3.19 -5.06 5.34
CA ALA A 82 2.68 -6.21 6.09
C ALA A 82 3.13 -6.16 7.56
N LEU A 83 4.41 -5.87 7.78
CA LEU A 83 4.99 -5.70 9.12
C LEU A 83 4.52 -4.42 9.82
N GLY A 84 4.01 -3.46 9.05
CA GLY A 84 3.67 -2.12 9.53
C GLY A 84 4.92 -1.36 9.91
N LEU A 85 5.89 -1.33 9.00
CA LEU A 85 7.15 -0.59 9.09
C LEU A 85 7.15 0.55 8.09
N LEU A 86 7.37 1.78 8.57
CA LEU A 86 7.33 3.01 7.78
C LEU A 86 6.11 3.05 6.84
N THR A 87 4.94 2.62 7.32
CA THR A 87 3.80 2.24 6.46
C THR A 87 3.41 3.33 5.46
N ARG A 88 3.42 4.59 5.91
CA ARG A 88 3.11 5.75 5.05
C ARG A 88 4.11 5.89 3.89
N LEU A 89 5.39 5.74 4.16
CA LEU A 89 6.45 5.83 3.16
C LEU A 89 6.46 4.59 2.25
N ALA A 90 6.22 3.41 2.81
CA ALA A 90 6.18 2.17 2.05
C ALA A 90 4.98 2.12 1.08
N ALA A 91 3.86 2.76 1.42
CA ALA A 91 2.69 2.82 0.54
C ALA A 91 2.86 3.76 -0.67
N LEU A 92 3.76 4.76 -0.60
CA LEU A 92 3.93 5.75 -1.68
C LEU A 92 4.43 5.13 -2.99
N PRO A 93 5.51 4.33 -3.04
CA PRO A 93 5.97 3.71 -4.29
C PRO A 93 4.91 2.80 -4.92
N LEU A 94 4.16 2.07 -4.10
CA LEU A 94 3.10 1.18 -4.59
C LEU A 94 1.92 1.97 -5.19
N LEU A 95 1.62 3.15 -4.65
CA LEU A 95 0.62 4.05 -5.21
C LEU A 95 1.07 4.61 -6.56
N VAL A 96 2.36 4.97 -6.68
CA VAL A 96 2.96 5.41 -7.95
C VAL A 96 2.87 4.30 -9.00
N ILE A 97 3.22 3.06 -8.65
CA ILE A 97 3.10 1.92 -9.57
C ILE A 97 1.66 1.70 -9.99
N THR A 98 0.71 1.74 -9.04
CA THR A 98 -0.72 1.64 -9.34
C THR A 98 -1.17 2.72 -10.33
N ALA A 99 -0.73 3.97 -10.14
CA ALA A 99 -1.04 5.07 -11.04
C ALA A 99 -0.45 4.85 -12.44
N VAL A 100 0.81 4.39 -12.53
CA VAL A 100 1.43 4.07 -13.82
C VAL A 100 0.60 3.02 -14.56
N ILE A 101 0.29 1.90 -13.92
CA ILE A 101 -0.49 0.81 -14.55
C ILE A 101 -1.87 1.31 -14.98
N GLU A 102 -2.52 2.12 -14.16
CA GLU A 102 -3.84 2.65 -14.45
C GLU A 102 -3.85 3.55 -15.69
N PHE A 103 -2.92 4.49 -15.79
CA PHE A 103 -2.86 5.41 -16.92
C PHE A 103 -2.34 4.79 -18.21
N THR A 104 -1.69 3.62 -18.16
CA THR A 104 -1.15 2.93 -19.34
C THR A 104 -2.04 1.79 -19.82
N TYR A 105 -2.55 0.97 -18.90
CA TYR A 105 -3.24 -0.29 -19.21
C TYR A 105 -4.74 -0.26 -18.91
N GLY A 106 -5.25 0.77 -18.20
CA GLY A 106 -6.68 1.07 -18.12
C GLY A 106 -7.56 0.04 -17.41
N SER A 107 -7.06 -0.68 -16.39
CA SER A 107 -7.90 -1.56 -15.54
C SER A 107 -8.56 -0.77 -14.41
N PHE A 108 -9.52 0.09 -14.78
CA PHE A 108 -10.05 1.17 -13.95
C PHE A 108 -10.65 0.71 -12.60
N SER A 109 -11.29 -0.46 -12.57
CA SER A 109 -11.99 -0.89 -11.35
C SER A 109 -11.05 -1.35 -10.24
N GLU A 110 -10.03 -2.15 -10.54
CA GLU A 110 -9.17 -2.74 -9.52
C GLU A 110 -8.18 -1.73 -8.95
N HIS A 111 -7.56 -0.93 -9.82
CA HIS A 111 -6.53 0.03 -9.42
C HIS A 111 -7.09 1.17 -8.58
N ILE A 112 -8.35 1.59 -8.78
CA ILE A 112 -8.99 2.55 -7.90
C ILE A 112 -9.13 2.01 -6.48
N TYR A 113 -9.51 0.74 -6.31
CA TYR A 113 -9.59 0.14 -4.97
C TYR A 113 -8.22 0.08 -4.31
N TRP A 114 -7.18 -0.30 -5.05
CA TRP A 114 -5.81 -0.30 -4.53
C TRP A 114 -5.33 1.10 -4.15
N ALA A 115 -5.58 2.09 -5.00
CA ALA A 115 -5.22 3.48 -4.75
C ALA A 115 -5.91 4.03 -3.49
N LEU A 116 -7.21 3.75 -3.31
CA LEU A 116 -7.94 4.14 -2.11
C LEU A 116 -7.40 3.45 -0.85
N MET A 117 -7.12 2.15 -0.92
CA MET A 117 -6.56 1.38 0.19
C MET A 117 -5.16 1.86 0.58
N LEU A 118 -4.29 2.12 -0.40
CA LEU A 118 -2.97 2.71 -0.17
C LEU A 118 -3.08 4.14 0.37
N GLY A 119 -4.02 4.94 -0.15
CA GLY A 119 -4.33 6.27 0.37
C GLY A 119 -4.78 6.24 1.83
N LEU A 120 -5.58 5.25 2.23
CA LEU A 120 -5.96 5.02 3.62
C LEU A 120 -4.74 4.66 4.50
N LEU A 121 -3.77 3.89 3.99
CA LEU A 121 -2.52 3.63 4.72
C LEU A 121 -1.64 4.88 4.84
N ILE A 122 -1.58 5.70 3.79
CA ILE A 122 -0.81 6.96 3.78
C ILE A 122 -1.40 7.97 4.76
N THR A 123 -2.72 8.08 4.84
CA THR A 123 -3.42 9.06 5.68
C THR A 123 -3.67 8.55 7.10
N GLY A 124 -4.11 7.30 7.24
CA GLY A 124 -4.47 6.64 8.50
C GLY A 124 -3.32 5.92 9.20
N GLY A 125 -2.15 5.77 8.58
CA GLY A 125 -0.98 5.13 9.19
C GLY A 125 -1.07 3.61 9.33
N ALA A 126 -0.21 3.03 10.15
CA ALA A 126 -0.05 1.58 10.29
C ALA A 126 -1.06 0.92 11.25
N GLY A 127 -1.68 1.71 12.14
CA GLY A 127 -2.61 1.24 13.17
C GLY A 127 -1.93 0.47 14.31
N ARG A 128 -2.69 0.14 15.36
CA ARG A 128 -2.15 -0.43 16.61
C ARG A 128 -1.39 -1.76 16.49
N PHE A 129 -1.65 -2.53 15.43
CA PHE A 129 -1.01 -3.84 15.21
C PHE A 129 0.31 -3.76 14.45
N ALA A 130 0.82 -2.55 14.17
CA ALA A 130 2.06 -2.34 13.43
C ALA A 130 3.31 -2.46 14.31
N LEU A 131 4.42 -2.92 13.73
CA LEU A 131 5.72 -2.92 14.40
C LEU A 131 6.30 -1.51 14.57
N ASP A 132 5.88 -0.54 13.76
CA ASP A 132 6.25 0.88 13.89
C ASP A 132 6.04 1.42 15.32
N ARG A 133 4.99 0.96 16.01
CA ARG A 133 4.70 1.34 17.39
C ARG A 133 5.77 0.85 18.38
N ARG A 134 6.40 -0.30 18.13
CA ARG A 134 7.51 -0.80 18.97
C ARG A 134 8.76 0.06 18.81
N PHE A 135 8.97 0.63 17.63
CA PHE A 135 10.14 1.46 17.31
C PHE A 135 9.87 2.98 17.37
N LYS A 136 8.65 3.40 17.74
CA LYS A 136 8.20 4.81 17.75
C LYS A 136 8.44 5.55 16.41
N LEU A 137 8.34 4.82 15.30
CA LEU A 137 8.60 5.37 13.96
C LEU A 137 7.40 6.16 13.40
N GLU A 138 6.23 6.03 14.00
CA GLU A 138 5.05 6.83 13.68
C GLU A 138 4.82 7.94 14.72
N GLY A 139 4.52 9.14 14.21
CA GLY A 139 4.26 10.34 15.02
C GLY A 139 3.22 10.08 16.11
N ILE A 140 3.54 10.54 17.31
CA ILE A 140 2.96 10.22 18.63
C ILE A 140 1.50 10.75 18.82
N ASN A 141 0.73 11.00 17.75
CA ASN A 141 -0.54 11.74 17.84
C ASN A 141 -1.82 10.97 17.46
N ASP A 142 -1.86 9.64 17.67
CA ASP A 142 -3.12 8.85 17.62
C ASP A 142 -3.51 8.23 18.98
#